data_AF-A0A9Q9EPY5-F1
#
_entry.id   AF-A0A9Q9EPY5-F1
#
_cell.length_a   1.000
_cell.length_b   1.000
_cell.length_c   1.000
_cell.angle_alpha   90.00
_cell.angle_beta   90.00
_cell.angle_gamma   90.00
#
_symmetry.space_group_name_H-M   'P 1'
#
loop_
_entity.id
_entity.type
_entity.pdbx_description
1 polymer ?
#
loop_
_entity_poly.entity_id
_entity_poly.type
_entity_poly.pdbx_seq_one_letter_code
_entity_poly.pdbx_strand_id
1 'polypeptide(L)'
;MDIRVLQLSDIPHVQQTNITNLPENYFCKYYMYHALSWPQLSYVAVDVSRPQKTPYDAPKIVGYVLAKMEEDPQDGVQHGHITSLSVMRTHRRLGLAEKLMRQSQRAMFETYGAQYVSLHVRESNFAALSLYRDTLGFKVIATEAKYYADGEDAYSMRMDLDFLREEALDDDSDDETAKNEGDPVGSEGKAAEGVAAQKDKKRKVKVGRQLGVGELVERNESSQPA
;
A
#
# COMPACT_ATOMS: atom_id res chain seq x y z
N MET A 1 -3.63 20.04 6.43
CA MET A 1 -2.84 18.84 6.77
C MET A 1 -2.55 18.13 5.48
N ASP A 2 -1.26 17.95 5.20
CA ASP A 2 -0.79 17.19 4.05
C ASP A 2 -0.70 15.70 4.41
N ILE A 3 -0.98 14.81 3.46
CA ILE A 3 -0.84 13.36 3.63
C ILE A 3 0.13 12.88 2.57
N ARG A 4 1.23 12.27 3.02
CA ARG A 4 2.29 11.78 2.13
C ARG A 4 2.91 10.51 2.69
N VAL A 5 3.65 9.82 1.83
CA VAL A 5 4.43 8.63 2.21
C VAL A 5 5.46 8.99 3.30
N LEU A 6 5.67 8.07 4.23
CA LEU A 6 6.65 8.18 5.31
C LEU A 6 8.07 8.23 4.74
N GLN A 7 8.88 9.18 5.20
CA GLN A 7 10.31 9.24 4.90
C GLN A 7 11.13 8.82 6.11
N LEU A 8 12.35 8.32 5.88
CA LEU A 8 13.24 7.90 6.98
C LEU A 8 13.54 9.05 7.96
N SER A 9 13.64 10.28 7.46
CA SER A 9 13.83 11.50 8.28
C SER A 9 12.64 11.80 9.19
N ASP A 10 11.44 11.27 8.91
CA ASP A 10 10.25 11.46 9.73
C ASP A 10 10.25 10.54 10.97
N ILE A 11 11.02 9.44 10.97
CA ILE A 11 10.97 8.39 11.99
C ILE A 11 11.07 8.92 13.42
N PRO A 12 12.00 9.83 13.79
CA PRO A 12 12.05 10.37 15.15
C PRO A 12 10.75 11.07 15.57
N HIS A 13 10.07 11.74 14.63
CA HIS A 13 8.84 12.47 14.87
C HIS A 13 7.61 11.55 14.89
N VAL A 14 7.63 10.49 14.08
CA VAL A 14 6.65 9.40 14.13
C VAL A 14 6.74 8.67 15.46
N GLN A 15 7.95 8.31 15.90
CA GLN A 15 8.19 7.68 17.19
C GLN A 15 7.73 8.57 18.35
N GLN A 16 8.02 9.87 18.32
CA GLN A 16 7.49 10.80 19.31
C GLN A 16 5.96 10.84 19.32
N THR A 17 5.33 10.76 18.15
CA THR A 17 3.86 10.72 18.01
C THR A 17 3.28 9.41 18.58
N ASN A 18 3.95 8.28 18.37
CA ASN A 18 3.59 6.99 18.98
C ASN A 18 3.62 7.08 20.51
N ILE A 19 4.77 7.47 21.09
CA ILE A 19 4.98 7.60 22.54
C ILE A 19 3.93 8.52 23.20
N THR A 20 3.53 9.59 22.52
CA THR A 20 2.57 10.54 23.06
C THR A 20 1.14 9.99 23.09
N ASN A 21 0.79 9.06 22.21
CA ASN A 21 -0.59 8.65 21.97
C ASN A 21 -0.90 7.18 22.32
N LEU A 22 0.10 6.30 22.35
CA LEU A 22 -0.07 4.86 22.50
C LEU A 22 0.86 4.29 23.59
N PRO A 23 0.38 3.33 24.40
CA PRO A 23 1.22 2.60 25.34
C PRO A 23 2.13 1.58 24.62
N GLU A 24 1.75 1.09 23.44
CA GLU A 24 2.56 0.17 22.62
C GLU A 24 3.67 0.94 21.88
N ASN A 25 4.89 0.81 22.39
CA ASN A 25 6.07 1.54 21.94
C ASN A 25 7.14 0.63 21.34
N TYR A 26 7.92 1.16 20.41
CA TYR A 26 8.93 0.40 19.68
C TYR A 26 10.28 1.13 19.63
N PHE A 27 11.36 0.35 19.51
CA PHE A 27 12.68 0.89 19.21
C PHE A 27 12.74 1.48 17.81
N CYS A 28 13.59 2.50 17.61
CA CYS A 28 13.80 3.14 16.30
C CYS A 28 14.13 2.12 15.18
N LYS A 29 14.90 1.07 15.51
CA LYS A 29 15.21 -0.04 14.60
C LYS A 29 13.96 -0.68 13.98
N TYR A 30 12.86 -0.79 14.72
CA TYR A 30 11.62 -1.40 14.23
C TYR A 30 10.91 -0.51 13.21
N TYR A 31 10.93 0.82 13.41
CA TYR A 31 10.43 1.78 12.41
C TYR A 31 11.28 1.75 11.14
N MET A 32 12.61 1.68 11.27
CA MET A 32 13.51 1.57 10.12
C MET A 32 13.27 0.28 9.33
N TYR A 33 13.03 -0.84 10.02
CA TYR A 33 12.67 -2.09 9.37
C TYR A 33 11.41 -1.95 8.51
N HIS A 34 10.34 -1.32 9.02
CA HIS A 34 9.14 -1.07 8.21
C HIS A 34 9.42 -0.17 7.00
N ALA A 35 10.11 0.96 7.23
CA ALA A 35 10.40 1.94 6.19
C ALA A 35 11.32 1.40 5.09
N LEU A 36 12.19 0.44 5.41
CA LEU A 36 13.14 -0.16 4.46
C LEU A 36 12.56 -1.40 3.77
N SER A 37 11.75 -2.21 4.46
CA SER A 37 11.13 -3.40 3.88
C SER A 37 9.91 -3.06 3.01
N TRP A 38 9.08 -2.10 3.45
CA TRP A 38 7.84 -1.72 2.76
C TRP A 38 7.66 -0.20 2.66
N PRO A 39 8.53 0.50 1.90
CA PRO A 39 8.55 1.96 1.86
C PRO A 39 7.24 2.60 1.34
N GLN A 40 6.43 1.88 0.57
CA GLN A 40 5.18 2.37 -0.04
C GLN A 40 3.98 2.34 0.92
N LEU A 41 4.06 1.60 2.04
CA LEU A 41 2.87 1.26 2.83
C LEU A 41 2.58 2.23 3.98
N SER A 42 3.62 2.90 4.48
CA SER A 42 3.50 3.76 5.65
C SER A 42 3.33 5.22 5.22
N TYR A 43 2.39 5.93 5.86
CA TYR A 43 2.05 7.31 5.53
C TYR A 43 2.06 8.19 6.77
N VAL A 44 2.29 9.48 6.58
CA VAL A 44 2.28 10.51 7.62
C VAL A 44 1.33 11.65 7.26
N ALA A 45 0.68 12.19 8.29
CA ALA A 45 -0.09 13.43 8.20
C ALA A 45 0.76 14.57 8.78
N VAL A 46 1.01 15.60 7.98
CA VAL A 46 1.91 16.71 8.30
C VAL A 46 1.14 18.03 8.41
N ASP A 47 1.41 18.79 9.45
CA ASP A 47 0.96 20.17 9.55
C ASP A 47 1.91 21.10 8.79
N VAL A 48 1.55 21.36 7.52
CA VAL A 48 2.26 22.28 6.62
C VAL A 48 2.03 23.76 6.96
N SER A 49 1.03 24.08 7.79
CA SER A 49 0.74 25.46 8.18
C SER A 49 1.63 25.96 9.31
N ARG A 50 2.34 25.06 9.98
CA ARG A 50 3.26 25.41 11.06
C ARG A 50 4.41 26.27 10.51
N PRO A 51 4.59 27.51 10.99
CA PRO A 51 5.70 28.34 10.55
C PRO A 51 7.02 27.74 10.99
N GLN A 52 8.00 27.71 10.09
CA GLN A 52 9.36 27.31 10.41
C GLN A 52 10.00 28.36 11.32
N LYS A 53 10.45 27.95 12.51
CA LYS A 53 11.18 28.84 13.43
C LYS A 53 12.67 28.86 13.12
N THR A 54 13.20 27.72 12.67
CA THR A 54 14.59 27.56 12.25
C THR A 54 14.65 26.90 10.88
N PRO A 55 15.75 27.07 10.13
CA PRO A 55 15.96 26.36 8.86
C PRO A 55 16.04 24.83 9.00
N TYR A 56 16.23 24.33 10.22
CA TYR A 56 16.35 22.91 10.54
C TYR A 56 15.07 22.34 11.17
N ASP A 57 13.98 23.13 11.21
CA ASP A 57 12.70 22.67 11.74
C ASP A 57 12.18 21.51 10.89
N ALA A 58 12.08 20.34 11.51
CA ALA A 58 11.52 19.17 10.88
C ALA A 58 10.00 19.32 10.61
N PRO A 59 9.45 18.56 9.65
CA PRO A 59 8.02 18.50 9.41
C PRO A 59 7.25 18.14 10.67
N LYS A 60 6.19 18.89 10.98
CA LYS A 60 5.36 18.59 12.15
C LYS A 60 4.40 17.45 11.83
N ILE A 61 4.81 16.24 12.20
CA ILE A 61 3.95 15.06 12.13
C ILE A 61 2.85 15.17 13.19
N VAL A 62 1.59 15.07 12.74
CA VAL A 62 0.38 15.10 13.59
C VAL A 62 -0.38 13.78 13.58
N GLY A 63 -0.03 12.87 12.66
CA GLY A 63 -0.53 11.51 12.64
C GLY A 63 0.30 10.65 11.69
N TYR A 64 0.19 9.33 11.83
CA TYR A 64 0.88 8.38 10.98
C TYR A 64 0.13 7.05 10.95
N VAL A 65 0.38 6.28 9.90
CA VAL A 65 0.09 4.85 9.81
C VAL A 65 1.40 4.13 9.50
N LEU A 66 1.73 3.13 10.32
CA LEU A 66 2.86 2.24 10.15
C LEU A 66 2.32 0.86 9.77
N ALA A 67 2.72 0.41 8.60
CA ALA A 67 2.15 -0.76 7.95
C ALA A 67 3.26 -1.68 7.40
N LYS A 68 2.97 -2.97 7.36
CA LYS A 68 3.83 -4.01 6.79
C LYS A 68 3.01 -5.00 5.95
N MET A 69 3.68 -5.80 5.14
CA MET A 69 3.12 -7.06 4.66
C MET A 69 3.40 -8.14 5.70
N GLU A 70 2.50 -9.12 5.85
CA GLU A 70 2.78 -10.28 6.66
C GLU A 70 3.78 -11.20 5.94
N GLU A 71 4.90 -11.50 6.60
CA GLU A 71 6.00 -12.26 5.99
C GLU A 71 5.70 -13.76 5.98
N ASP A 72 5.06 -14.27 7.04
CA ASP A 72 4.71 -15.68 7.21
C ASP A 72 3.18 -15.84 7.44
N PRO A 73 2.35 -15.74 6.40
CA PRO A 73 0.90 -15.92 6.54
C PRO A 73 0.55 -17.36 6.94
N GLN A 74 -0.11 -17.54 8.09
CA GLN A 74 -0.57 -18.87 8.54
C GLN A 74 -1.53 -19.53 7.54
N ASP A 75 -2.36 -18.73 6.89
CA ASP A 75 -3.36 -19.18 5.91
C ASP A 75 -2.79 -19.29 4.49
N GLY A 76 -1.49 -18.97 4.29
CA GLY A 76 -0.85 -18.92 2.97
C GLY A 76 -1.31 -17.76 2.06
N VAL A 77 -2.18 -16.89 2.55
CA VAL A 77 -2.72 -15.74 1.80
C VAL A 77 -1.93 -14.48 2.09
N GLN A 78 -1.42 -13.83 1.04
CA GLN A 78 -0.70 -12.58 1.13
C GLN A 78 -1.63 -11.44 1.59
N HIS A 79 -1.27 -10.78 2.69
CA HIS A 79 -2.08 -9.74 3.31
C HIS A 79 -1.21 -8.70 4.01
N GLY A 80 -1.76 -7.50 4.18
CA GLY A 80 -1.12 -6.42 4.92
C GLY A 80 -1.51 -6.45 6.39
N HIS A 81 -0.65 -5.86 7.23
CA HIS A 81 -0.90 -5.70 8.65
C HIS A 81 -0.63 -4.26 9.09
N ILE A 82 -1.55 -3.69 9.87
CA ILE A 82 -1.38 -2.36 10.47
C ILE A 82 -0.71 -2.50 11.82
N THR A 83 0.60 -2.24 11.85
CA THR A 83 1.41 -2.29 13.07
C THR A 83 1.01 -1.19 14.04
N SER A 84 0.80 0.04 13.56
CA SER A 84 0.46 1.16 14.44
C SER A 84 -0.21 2.30 13.67
N LEU A 85 -1.30 2.83 14.22
CA LEU A 85 -2.00 4.00 13.68
C LEU A 85 -2.24 4.98 14.81
N SER A 86 -1.88 6.24 14.61
CA SER A 86 -2.14 7.27 15.61
C SER A 86 -2.29 8.66 15.02
N VAL A 87 -3.14 9.46 15.67
CA VAL A 87 -3.32 10.88 15.40
C VAL A 87 -3.31 11.63 16.71
N MET A 88 -2.52 12.70 16.77
CA MET A 88 -2.43 13.63 17.90
C MET A 88 -3.83 14.09 18.31
N ARG A 89 -4.12 14.09 19.62
CA ARG A 89 -5.45 14.43 20.15
C ARG A 89 -6.00 15.76 19.62
N THR A 90 -5.14 16.76 19.43
CA THR A 90 -5.47 18.09 18.89
C THR A 90 -5.91 18.09 17.42
N HIS A 91 -5.65 17.00 16.69
CA HIS A 91 -5.90 16.85 15.25
C HIS A 91 -6.87 15.70 14.93
N ARG A 92 -7.53 15.12 15.95
CA ARG A 92 -8.56 14.09 15.76
C ARG A 92 -9.85 14.70 15.21
N ARG A 93 -10.73 13.84 14.68
CA ARG A 93 -12.02 14.22 14.07
C ARG A 93 -11.90 15.09 12.80
N LEU A 94 -10.72 15.11 12.18
CA LEU A 94 -10.45 15.74 10.88
C LEU A 94 -10.38 14.73 9.72
N GLY A 95 -10.76 13.46 9.96
CA GLY A 95 -10.70 12.39 8.96
C GLY A 95 -9.27 11.91 8.62
N LEU A 96 -8.24 12.33 9.37
CA LEU A 96 -6.85 12.00 9.04
C LEU A 96 -6.56 10.49 9.13
N ALA A 97 -7.05 9.83 10.18
CA ALA A 97 -6.84 8.39 10.38
C ALA A 97 -7.46 7.56 9.24
N GLU A 98 -8.66 7.94 8.81
CA GLU A 98 -9.32 7.30 7.66
C GLU A 98 -8.50 7.47 6.39
N LYS A 99 -8.08 8.70 6.07
CA LYS A 99 -7.30 8.96 4.85
C LYS A 99 -5.95 8.24 4.85
N LEU A 100 -5.25 8.20 5.99
CA LEU A 100 -4.00 7.45 6.15
C LEU A 100 -4.22 5.95 5.90
N MET A 101 -5.27 5.38 6.48
CA MET A 101 -5.62 3.97 6.31
C MET A 101 -5.94 3.64 4.85
N ARG A 102 -6.78 4.44 4.18
CA ARG A 102 -7.13 4.21 2.77
C ARG A 102 -5.92 4.24 1.84
N GLN A 103 -4.99 5.16 2.06
CA GLN A 103 -3.73 5.24 1.29
C GLN A 103 -2.86 3.99 1.52
N SER A 104 -2.73 3.55 2.77
CA SER A 104 -1.98 2.35 3.11
C SER A 104 -2.60 1.08 2.50
N GLN A 105 -3.92 0.92 2.60
CA GLN A 105 -4.69 -0.19 2.03
C GLN A 105 -4.54 -0.27 0.51
N ARG A 106 -4.66 0.87 -0.18
CA ARG A 106 -4.48 0.95 -1.63
C ARG A 106 -3.06 0.56 -2.04
N ALA A 107 -2.04 1.07 -1.34
CA ALA A 107 -0.65 0.72 -1.61
C ALA A 107 -0.35 -0.77 -1.36
N MET A 108 -0.95 -1.38 -0.32
CA MET A 108 -0.85 -2.82 -0.06
C MET A 108 -1.40 -3.66 -1.21
N PHE A 109 -2.57 -3.26 -1.73
CA PHE A 109 -3.20 -3.91 -2.87
C PHE A 109 -2.37 -3.75 -4.15
N GLU A 110 -2.07 -2.51 -4.54
CA GLU A 110 -1.43 -2.19 -5.82
C GLU A 110 0.02 -2.70 -5.90
N THR A 111 0.79 -2.57 -4.82
CA THR A 111 2.23 -2.90 -4.85
C THR A 111 2.51 -4.36 -4.52
N TYR A 112 1.71 -4.96 -3.64
CA TYR A 112 1.99 -6.28 -3.06
C TYR A 112 0.86 -7.29 -3.25
N GLY A 113 -0.21 -6.95 -3.98
CA GLY A 113 -1.31 -7.89 -4.24
C GLY A 113 -2.03 -8.38 -2.98
N ALA A 114 -2.03 -7.56 -1.90
CA ALA A 114 -2.68 -7.93 -0.65
C ALA A 114 -4.17 -8.24 -0.85
N GLN A 115 -4.63 -9.39 -0.35
CA GLN A 115 -6.04 -9.76 -0.45
C GLN A 115 -6.89 -9.15 0.66
N TYR A 116 -6.28 -8.92 1.82
CA TYR A 116 -6.93 -8.29 2.97
C TYR A 116 -5.91 -7.52 3.81
N VAL A 117 -6.42 -6.76 4.77
CA VAL A 117 -5.62 -6.07 5.80
C VAL A 117 -6.08 -6.52 7.17
N SER A 118 -5.14 -6.84 8.05
CA SER A 118 -5.38 -7.22 9.45
C SER A 118 -4.85 -6.17 10.42
N LEU A 119 -5.45 -6.11 11.61
CA LEU A 119 -4.98 -5.29 12.73
C LEU A 119 -5.49 -5.82 14.07
N HIS A 120 -4.86 -5.38 15.15
CA HIS A 120 -5.30 -5.62 16.53
C HIS A 120 -5.77 -4.31 17.18
N VAL A 121 -6.86 -4.38 17.93
CA VAL A 121 -7.40 -3.23 18.66
C VAL A 121 -7.91 -3.64 20.04
N ARG A 122 -7.60 -2.82 21.06
CA ARG A 122 -8.13 -2.93 22.43
C ARG A 122 -9.65 -2.94 22.44
N GLU A 123 -10.26 -3.85 23.20
CA GLU A 123 -11.72 -3.91 23.34
C GLU A 123 -12.31 -2.62 23.93
N SER A 124 -11.58 -1.94 24.84
CA SER A 124 -12.02 -0.69 25.45
C SER A 124 -11.88 0.54 24.53
N ASN A 125 -11.21 0.43 23.37
CA ASN A 125 -10.93 1.57 22.51
C ASN A 125 -12.08 1.85 21.52
N PHE A 126 -13.20 2.36 22.05
CA PHE A 126 -14.41 2.65 21.27
C PHE A 126 -14.19 3.61 20.09
N ALA A 127 -13.25 4.56 20.21
CA ALA A 127 -12.96 5.50 19.13
C ALA A 127 -12.28 4.81 17.94
N ALA A 128 -11.32 3.92 18.20
CA ALA A 128 -10.69 3.12 17.16
C ALA A 128 -11.65 2.08 16.58
N LEU A 129 -12.48 1.45 17.42
CA LEU A 129 -13.50 0.50 16.97
C LEU A 129 -14.51 1.12 16.01
N SER A 130 -14.98 2.35 16.29
CA SER A 130 -15.89 3.04 15.36
C SER A 130 -15.20 3.41 14.05
N LEU A 131 -13.92 3.82 14.08
CA LEU A 131 -13.14 4.04 12.86
C LEU A 131 -13.02 2.75 12.03
N TYR A 132 -12.56 1.66 12.63
CA TYR A 132 -12.29 0.42 11.90
C TYR A 132 -13.58 -0.24 11.42
N ARG A 133 -14.58 -0.41 12.29
CA ARG A 133 -15.83 -1.10 11.96
C ARG A 133 -16.76 -0.23 11.11
N ASP A 134 -17.06 0.99 11.55
CA ASP A 134 -18.16 1.77 10.97
C ASP A 134 -17.69 2.59 9.75
N THR A 135 -16.45 3.07 9.75
CA THR A 135 -15.93 3.94 8.67
C THR A 135 -15.15 3.17 7.62
N LEU A 136 -14.29 2.23 8.06
CA LEU A 136 -13.41 1.48 7.17
C LEU A 136 -13.97 0.09 6.82
N GLY A 137 -14.98 -0.42 7.52
CA GLY A 137 -15.61 -1.71 7.17
C GLY A 137 -14.82 -2.95 7.61
N PHE A 138 -13.93 -2.83 8.59
CA PHE A 138 -13.28 -3.99 9.21
C PHE A 138 -14.28 -4.84 9.98
N LYS A 139 -14.08 -6.16 9.94
CA LYS A 139 -14.86 -7.16 10.67
C LYS A 139 -13.99 -7.78 11.75
N VAL A 140 -14.58 -8.09 12.90
CA VAL A 140 -13.90 -8.85 13.97
C VAL A 140 -13.85 -10.31 13.55
N ILE A 141 -12.65 -10.90 13.56
CA ILE A 141 -12.42 -12.32 13.23
C ILE A 141 -12.30 -13.15 14.49
N ALA A 142 -11.54 -12.66 15.48
CA ALA A 142 -11.30 -13.36 16.72
C ALA A 142 -11.03 -12.36 17.86
N THR A 143 -11.18 -12.84 19.10
CA THR A 143 -10.69 -12.15 20.29
C THR A 143 -9.46 -12.88 20.81
N GLU A 144 -8.36 -12.16 20.95
CA GLU A 144 -7.10 -12.65 21.51
C GLU A 144 -7.01 -12.25 22.98
N ALA A 145 -7.13 -13.26 23.84
CA ALA A 145 -7.11 -13.06 25.29
C ALA A 145 -5.73 -12.62 25.79
N LYS A 146 -5.67 -11.59 26.64
CA LYS A 146 -4.45 -11.02 27.24
C LYS A 146 -3.37 -10.69 26.20
N TYR A 147 -3.79 -10.15 25.07
CA TYR A 147 -2.89 -9.77 23.98
C TYR A 147 -1.94 -8.63 24.40
N TYR A 148 -2.46 -7.61 25.08
CA TYR A 148 -1.68 -6.46 25.52
C TYR A 148 -0.93 -6.74 26.83
N ALA A 149 0.18 -6.02 27.06
CA ALA A 149 1.07 -6.24 28.19
C ALA A 149 0.42 -5.99 29.57
N ASP A 150 -0.64 -5.18 29.61
CA ASP A 150 -1.47 -4.94 30.81
C ASP A 150 -2.56 -6.00 31.01
N GLY A 151 -2.61 -6.99 30.12
CA GLY A 151 -3.57 -8.09 30.17
C GLY A 151 -4.91 -7.79 29.51
N GLU A 152 -5.07 -6.65 28.84
CA GLU A 152 -6.27 -6.36 28.06
C GLU A 152 -6.36 -7.27 26.82
N ASP A 153 -7.57 -7.72 26.52
CA ASP A 153 -7.89 -8.50 25.33
C ASP A 153 -7.86 -7.61 24.07
N ALA A 154 -7.60 -8.22 22.92
CA ALA A 154 -7.61 -7.55 21.62
C ALA A 154 -8.62 -8.18 20.67
N TYR A 155 -9.35 -7.36 19.92
CA TYR A 155 -10.02 -7.83 18.71
C TYR A 155 -9.01 -7.90 17.57
N SER A 156 -8.89 -9.09 16.98
CA SER A 156 -8.25 -9.30 15.69
C SER A 156 -9.27 -8.96 14.61
N MET A 157 -9.02 -7.87 13.88
CA MET A 157 -9.91 -7.36 12.85
C MET A 157 -9.31 -7.54 11.45
N ARG A 158 -10.18 -7.81 10.47
CA ARG A 158 -9.81 -8.00 9.06
C ARG A 158 -10.74 -7.21 8.14
N MET A 159 -10.18 -6.67 7.07
CA MET A 159 -10.90 -6.06 5.97
C MET A 159 -10.43 -6.65 4.64
N ASP A 160 -11.33 -7.23 3.86
CA ASP A 160 -11.03 -7.73 2.52
C ASP A 160 -10.88 -6.57 1.52
N LEU A 161 -9.93 -6.68 0.59
CA LEU A 161 -9.60 -5.64 -0.40
C LEU A 161 -10.21 -5.92 -1.78
N ASP A 162 -11.17 -6.85 -1.89
CA ASP A 162 -11.75 -7.26 -3.19
C ASP A 162 -12.42 -6.10 -3.95
N PHE A 163 -12.96 -5.09 -3.25
CA PHE A 163 -13.54 -3.91 -3.89
C PHE A 163 -12.52 -3.09 -4.70
N LEU A 164 -11.24 -3.08 -4.31
CA LEU A 164 -10.17 -2.43 -5.08
C LEU A 164 -9.81 -3.25 -6.32
N ARG A 165 -10.03 -4.57 -6.28
CA ARG A 165 -9.85 -5.43 -7.46
C ARG A 165 -10.94 -5.17 -8.49
N GLU A 166 -12.18 -4.98 -8.04
CA GLU A 166 -13.29 -4.59 -8.91
C GLU A 166 -13.02 -3.22 -9.56
N GLU A 167 -12.62 -2.21 -8.77
CA GLU A 167 -12.25 -0.87 -9.27
C GLU A 167 -11.14 -0.93 -10.32
N ALA A 168 -10.09 -1.72 -10.09
CA ALA A 168 -8.99 -1.88 -11.05
C ALA A 168 -9.42 -2.57 -12.36
N LEU A 169 -10.36 -3.51 -12.31
CA LEU A 169 -10.88 -4.20 -13.50
C LEU A 169 -11.78 -3.29 -14.34
N ASP A 170 -12.54 -2.42 -13.69
CA ASP A 170 -13.39 -1.44 -14.38
C ASP A 170 -12.53 -0.40 -15.12
N ASP A 171 -11.46 0.12 -14.48
CA ASP A 171 -10.50 1.06 -15.10
C ASP A 171 -9.82 0.46 -16.35
N ASP A 172 -9.43 -0.82 -16.32
CA ASP A 172 -8.83 -1.50 -17.48
C ASP A 172 -9.83 -1.71 -18.64
N SER A 173 -11.13 -1.81 -18.35
CA SER A 173 -12.17 -2.01 -19.37
C SER A 173 -12.48 -0.74 -20.16
N ASP A 174 -12.29 0.43 -19.56
CA ASP A 174 -12.47 1.73 -20.22
C ASP A 174 -11.35 2.01 -21.24
N ASP A 175 -10.13 1.52 -21.01
CA ASP A 175 -9.00 1.67 -21.95
C ASP A 175 -9.15 0.81 -23.23
N GLU A 176 -9.87 -0.31 -23.17
CA GLU A 176 -10.26 -1.07 -24.39
C GLU A 176 -11.37 -0.36 -25.21
N THR A 177 -12.06 0.63 -24.62
CA THR A 177 -13.07 1.46 -25.33
C THR A 177 -12.53 2.76 -25.91
N ALA A 178 -11.20 2.95 -25.94
CA ALA A 178 -10.56 3.90 -26.84
C ALA A 178 -10.79 3.47 -28.29
N LYS A 179 -11.99 3.78 -28.79
CA LYS A 179 -12.37 3.69 -30.20
C LYS A 179 -11.26 4.31 -31.03
N ASN A 180 -10.83 3.54 -32.00
CA ASN A 180 -9.96 3.93 -33.09
C ASN A 180 -10.66 5.06 -33.89
N GLU A 181 -10.70 6.30 -33.36
CA GLU A 181 -11.20 7.50 -34.06
C GLU A 181 -10.13 8.04 -35.02
N GLY A 182 -9.59 7.16 -35.85
CA GLY A 182 -8.80 7.52 -37.01
C GLY A 182 -9.66 7.37 -38.25
N ASP A 183 -10.55 8.32 -38.52
CA ASP A 183 -11.20 8.41 -39.83
C ASP A 183 -10.12 8.61 -40.92
N PRO A 184 -10.16 7.86 -42.04
CA PRO A 184 -9.23 8.06 -43.13
C PRO A 184 -9.54 9.39 -43.84
N VAL A 185 -8.76 10.43 -43.51
CA VAL A 185 -8.71 11.67 -44.29
C VAL A 185 -7.98 11.42 -45.60
N GLY A 186 -8.72 11.31 -46.70
CA GLY A 186 -8.14 11.31 -48.04
C GLY A 186 -9.01 10.68 -49.11
N SER A 187 -9.98 11.43 -49.63
CA SER A 187 -10.71 11.10 -50.85
C SER A 187 -10.07 11.80 -52.06
N GLU A 188 -8.83 11.48 -52.41
CA GLU A 188 -8.27 11.87 -53.71
C GLU A 188 -7.38 10.76 -54.27
N GLY A 189 -7.71 10.29 -55.49
CA GLY A 189 -6.81 9.47 -56.29
C GLY A 189 -7.33 8.11 -56.76
N LYS A 190 -8.53 8.05 -57.37
CA LYS A 190 -8.78 7.01 -58.39
C LYS A 190 -8.03 7.41 -59.67
N ALA A 191 -7.01 6.63 -60.01
CA ALA A 191 -6.56 6.23 -61.35
C ALA A 191 -5.03 6.32 -61.52
N ALA A 192 -4.35 5.18 -61.43
CA ALA A 192 -3.34 4.75 -62.40
C ALA A 192 -2.85 3.34 -62.04
N GLU A 193 -2.52 2.59 -63.10
CA GLU A 193 -2.24 1.17 -63.14
C GLU A 193 -1.02 0.71 -62.32
N GLY A 194 -1.20 -0.43 -61.64
CA GLY A 194 -0.30 -1.58 -61.77
C GLY A 194 1.14 -1.45 -61.25
N VAL A 195 1.35 -1.65 -59.94
CA VAL A 195 2.50 -2.40 -59.42
C VAL A 195 2.09 -3.11 -58.13
N ALA A 196 2.30 -4.43 -58.06
CA ALA A 196 2.05 -5.24 -56.87
C ALA A 196 3.05 -4.87 -55.75
N ALA A 197 2.58 -4.16 -54.73
CA ALA A 197 3.32 -3.96 -53.48
C ALA A 197 2.95 -5.06 -52.48
N GLN A 198 3.98 -5.78 -52.07
CA GLN A 198 3.99 -6.95 -51.20
C GLN A 198 3.36 -6.62 -49.83
N LYS A 199 2.36 -7.40 -49.39
CA LYS A 199 1.87 -7.36 -48.01
C LYS A 199 2.99 -7.86 -47.09
N ASP A 200 3.64 -6.96 -46.36
CA ASP A 200 4.44 -7.34 -45.21
C ASP A 200 3.54 -7.97 -44.14
N LYS A 201 3.63 -9.31 -44.04
CA LYS A 201 3.02 -10.06 -42.94
C LYS A 201 3.72 -9.67 -41.65
N LYS A 202 3.09 -8.80 -40.85
CA LYS A 202 3.49 -8.58 -39.46
C LYS A 202 3.53 -9.93 -38.72
N ARG A 203 4.74 -10.36 -38.36
CA ARG A 203 4.99 -11.57 -37.57
C ARG A 203 4.70 -11.24 -36.10
N LYS A 204 3.61 -11.79 -35.55
CA LYS A 204 3.39 -11.76 -34.08
C LYS A 204 4.52 -12.57 -33.43
N VAL A 205 5.39 -11.89 -32.69
CA VAL A 205 6.39 -12.52 -31.83
C VAL A 205 5.74 -12.70 -30.46
N LYS A 206 5.75 -13.93 -29.93
CA LYS A 206 5.35 -14.18 -28.53
C LYS A 206 6.31 -13.38 -27.65
N VAL A 207 5.78 -12.41 -26.92
CA VAL A 207 6.52 -11.74 -25.83
C VAL A 207 6.90 -12.84 -24.83
N GLY A 208 8.19 -13.04 -24.65
CA GLY A 208 8.72 -14.04 -23.74
C GLY A 208 8.23 -13.78 -22.32
N ARG A 209 7.89 -14.87 -21.61
CA ARG A 209 7.64 -14.88 -20.16
C ARG A 209 8.76 -14.11 -19.47
N GLN A 210 8.44 -13.08 -18.69
CA GLN A 210 9.44 -12.43 -17.85
C GLN A 210 9.94 -13.48 -16.84
N LEU A 211 11.18 -13.92 -17.03
CA LEU A 211 11.86 -14.77 -16.07
C LEU A 211 12.20 -13.90 -14.87
N GLY A 212 11.65 -14.26 -13.71
CA GLY A 212 11.96 -13.59 -12.45
C GLY A 212 13.45 -13.73 -12.12
N VAL A 213 13.95 -12.81 -11.30
CA VAL A 213 15.36 -12.72 -10.86
C VAL A 213 15.90 -14.03 -10.24
N GLY A 214 15.02 -14.97 -9.85
CA GLY A 214 15.39 -16.30 -9.37
C GLY A 214 15.96 -17.26 -10.44
N GLU A 215 15.78 -17.01 -11.74
CA GLU A 215 16.35 -17.86 -12.81
C GLU A 215 17.74 -17.39 -13.30
N LEU A 216 18.27 -16.30 -12.74
CA LEU A 216 19.59 -15.74 -13.07
C LEU A 216 20.74 -16.26 -12.18
N VAL A 217 20.56 -17.41 -11.53
CA VAL A 217 21.64 -18.04 -10.74
C VAL A 217 22.51 -18.91 -11.65
N GLU A 218 23.76 -18.50 -11.86
CA GLU A 218 24.79 -19.29 -12.54
C GLU A 218 24.91 -20.68 -11.90
N ARG A 219 24.75 -21.74 -12.71
CA ARG A 219 25.10 -23.10 -12.31
C ARG A 219 26.60 -23.20 -12.16
N ASN A 220 27.06 -23.34 -10.92
CA ASN A 220 28.46 -23.63 -10.61
C ASN A 220 28.72 -25.13 -10.85
N GLU A 221 29.44 -25.48 -11.92
CA GLU A 221 29.73 -26.87 -12.35
C GLU A 221 30.84 -27.57 -11.52
N SER A 222 31.07 -27.19 -10.26
CA SER A 222 32.19 -27.71 -9.46
C SER A 222 31.79 -28.67 -8.34
N SER A 223 30.70 -29.43 -8.47
CA SER A 223 30.37 -30.51 -7.54
C SER A 223 30.02 -31.81 -8.26
N GLN A 224 31.05 -32.48 -8.80
CA GLN A 224 30.97 -33.92 -9.00
C GLN A 224 31.43 -34.64 -7.72
N PRO A 225 30.65 -35.60 -7.19
CA PRO A 225 31.12 -36.44 -6.09
C PRO A 225 32.14 -37.47 -6.63
N ALA A 226 33.24 -37.63 -5.90
CA ALA A 226 34.13 -38.79 -6.02
C ALA A 226 33.59 -39.96 -5.19
#